data_AF-A0A959BBG2-F1
#
_entry.id   AF-A0A959BBG2-F1
#
_cell.length_a   1.000
_cell.length_b   1.000
_cell.length_c   1.000
_cell.angle_alpha   90.00
_cell.angle_beta   90.00
_cell.angle_gamma   90.00
#
_symmetry.space_group_name_H-M   'P 1'
#
loop_
_entity.id
_entity.type
_entity.pdbx_description
1 polymer ?
#
loop_
_entity_poly.entity_id
_entity_poly.type
_entity_poly.pdbx_seq_one_letter_code
_entity_poly.pdbx_strand_id
1 'polypeptide(L)'
;MIYPLAFTGAVASLALWFLYRTNDAKSSIFQSSFFGALGIYVLSVLLADASLGSKLGVLFRDLMAMTVFGMAFQLLSAHKRWLALGSAIAIAAFGWYYQSNMAHTFSQEISGQSANDPSGELLVELAEGSGEEALATVKRKYQLRMERAFTPASPEATELDDYFVVDVPPQYTGRLDEVIRALQAISTVDWVEPNEAVSVTPEPARTLPGINKKFGIDDPGLEHLWGFEAMEVDKLFEYMESQELKPKRKALIAILDTGVDAKHEDIKGNYHSTKTVYDNDPKGHGTHCAGIAAAVSNNGVGVASFSKDNSFVEATSIKVLSASGMGSQRTIISGILEAADAGADVISLSLGGLSNQTKERAYQKAVDYANQKGAIVVAAAGNSNRDAKNFAPAGVPGVIAVSALDEELNRAVFSNHITNLEMGIAAPGVNIYSTIPNGRYSSFNGTSMATPYVSGLIGLLKSLDPDMDTQTAYQILHKSGKESKNTKETGRLIFPFAAVKELERQTQNPL
;
A
#
# COMPACT_ATOMS: atom_id res chain seq x y z
N MET A 1 -20.69 -1.07 6.84
CA MET A 1 -21.30 -2.11 7.73
C MET A 1 -22.69 -2.61 7.31
N ILE A 2 -23.48 -1.90 6.49
CA ILE A 2 -24.87 -2.29 6.19
C ILE A 2 -24.96 -3.59 5.37
N TYR A 3 -24.10 -3.78 4.37
CA TYR A 3 -24.04 -4.98 3.52
C TYR A 3 -23.95 -6.31 4.29
N PRO A 4 -22.92 -6.55 5.12
CA PRO A 4 -22.79 -7.83 5.82
C PRO A 4 -23.86 -8.02 6.91
N LEU A 5 -24.33 -6.93 7.53
CA LEU A 5 -25.40 -6.99 8.53
C LEU A 5 -26.76 -7.35 7.91
N ALA A 6 -27.09 -6.76 6.76
CA ALA A 6 -28.34 -7.05 6.05
C ALA A 6 -28.37 -8.49 5.53
N PHE A 7 -27.25 -8.99 5.00
CA PHE A 7 -27.11 -10.40 4.62
C PHE A 7 -27.30 -11.34 5.82
N THR A 8 -26.61 -11.05 6.94
CA THR A 8 -26.73 -11.83 8.18
C THR A 8 -28.18 -11.85 8.68
N GLY A 9 -28.84 -10.69 8.68
CA GLY A 9 -30.25 -10.56 9.04
C GLY A 9 -31.16 -11.37 8.13
N ALA A 10 -30.88 -11.40 6.82
CA ALA A 10 -31.64 -12.20 5.86
C ALA A 10 -31.44 -13.70 6.09
N VAL A 11 -30.20 -14.19 6.25
CA VAL A 11 -29.93 -15.61 6.54
C VAL A 11 -30.56 -16.05 7.86
N ALA A 12 -30.44 -15.24 8.92
CA ALA A 12 -31.06 -15.53 10.21
C ALA A 12 -32.59 -15.57 10.13
N SER A 13 -33.20 -14.60 9.42
CA SER A 13 -34.65 -14.56 9.22
C SER A 13 -35.14 -15.73 8.37
N LEU A 14 -34.39 -16.12 7.34
CA LEU A 14 -34.69 -17.29 6.51
C LEU A 14 -34.64 -18.59 7.33
N ALA A 15 -33.62 -18.75 8.18
CA ALA A 15 -33.50 -19.90 9.08
C ALA A 15 -34.68 -19.97 10.06
N LEU A 16 -35.03 -18.85 10.71
CA LEU A 16 -36.15 -18.78 11.65
C LEU A 16 -37.51 -19.00 10.96
N TRP A 17 -37.66 -18.53 9.72
CA TRP A 17 -38.86 -18.76 8.92
C TRP A 17 -39.09 -20.25 8.68
N PHE A 18 -38.05 -21.01 8.31
CA PHE A 18 -38.17 -22.47 8.17
C PHE A 18 -38.40 -23.19 9.50
N LEU A 19 -37.75 -22.76 10.58
CA LEU A 19 -37.93 -23.36 11.91
C LEU A 19 -39.35 -23.19 12.47
N TYR A 20 -39.99 -22.05 12.20
CA TYR A 20 -41.33 -21.73 12.66
C TYR A 20 -42.41 -21.83 11.58
N ARG A 21 -42.13 -22.54 10.48
CA ARG A 21 -43.03 -22.65 9.33
C ARG A 21 -44.44 -23.17 9.69
N THR A 22 -44.57 -23.94 10.76
CA THR A 22 -45.85 -24.49 11.25
C THR A 22 -46.60 -23.58 12.23
N ASN A 23 -46.05 -22.42 12.58
CA ASN A 23 -46.67 -21.42 13.43
C ASN A 23 -46.98 -20.17 12.59
N ASP A 24 -48.23 -20.01 12.17
CA ASP A 24 -48.62 -18.98 11.19
C ASP A 24 -48.22 -17.56 11.60
N ALA A 25 -48.39 -17.21 12.89
CA ALA A 25 -48.03 -15.90 13.40
C ALA A 25 -46.51 -15.63 13.34
N LYS A 26 -45.69 -16.61 13.77
CA LYS A 26 -44.22 -16.48 13.74
C LYS A 26 -43.65 -16.60 12.33
N SER A 27 -44.19 -17.50 11.52
CA SER A 27 -43.81 -17.71 10.12
C SER A 27 -43.97 -16.41 9.31
N SER A 28 -45.10 -15.73 9.46
CA SER A 28 -45.37 -14.45 8.78
C SER A 28 -44.36 -13.36 9.18
N ILE A 29 -44.03 -13.24 10.48
CA ILE A 29 -43.06 -12.26 10.98
C ILE A 29 -41.67 -12.50 10.38
N PHE A 30 -41.18 -13.76 10.37
CA PHE A 30 -39.86 -14.07 9.85
C PHE A 30 -39.78 -13.99 8.33
N GLN A 31 -40.88 -14.30 7.63
CA GLN A 31 -40.99 -14.08 6.18
C GLN A 31 -40.86 -12.59 5.84
N SER A 32 -41.61 -11.72 6.51
CA SER A 32 -41.50 -10.27 6.30
C SER A 32 -40.11 -9.73 6.66
N SER A 33 -39.51 -10.24 7.74
CA SER A 33 -38.15 -9.89 8.16
C SER A 33 -37.11 -10.31 7.12
N PHE A 34 -37.27 -11.49 6.51
CA PHE A 34 -36.41 -11.97 5.44
C PHE A 34 -36.46 -11.07 4.22
N PHE A 35 -37.65 -10.77 3.69
CA PHE A 35 -37.76 -9.90 2.51
C PHE A 35 -37.33 -8.46 2.78
N GLY A 36 -37.57 -7.95 3.98
CA GLY A 36 -37.06 -6.64 4.40
C GLY A 36 -35.52 -6.61 4.43
N ALA A 37 -34.91 -7.58 5.10
CA ALA A 37 -33.45 -7.69 5.16
C ALA A 37 -32.81 -7.96 3.79
N LEU A 38 -33.46 -8.77 2.94
CA LEU A 38 -33.04 -9.04 1.57
C LEU A 38 -33.11 -7.76 0.71
N GLY A 39 -34.17 -6.96 0.86
CA GLY A 39 -34.29 -5.67 0.17
C GLY A 39 -33.19 -4.68 0.57
N ILE A 40 -32.92 -4.56 1.88
CA ILE A 40 -31.81 -3.73 2.40
C ILE A 40 -30.46 -4.25 1.88
N TYR A 41 -30.28 -5.57 1.86
CA TYR A 41 -29.09 -6.21 1.32
C TYR A 41 -28.88 -5.88 -0.16
N VAL A 42 -29.89 -6.10 -1.02
CA VAL A 42 -29.79 -5.80 -2.46
C VAL A 42 -29.51 -4.32 -2.68
N LEU A 43 -30.23 -3.44 -1.96
CA LEU A 43 -30.00 -2.00 -2.03
C LEU A 43 -28.57 -1.63 -1.62
N SER A 44 -28.03 -2.25 -0.56
CA SER A 44 -26.66 -2.00 -0.11
C SER A 44 -25.61 -2.41 -1.15
N VAL A 45 -25.86 -3.48 -1.92
CA VAL A 45 -24.97 -3.91 -3.01
C VAL A 45 -25.08 -2.96 -4.21
N LEU A 46 -26.29 -2.51 -4.55
CA LEU A 46 -26.51 -1.56 -5.63
C LEU A 46 -25.85 -0.20 -5.36
N LEU A 47 -25.88 0.25 -4.11
CA LEU A 47 -25.26 1.48 -3.64
C LEU A 47 -23.76 1.36 -3.36
N ALA A 48 -23.20 0.15 -3.36
CA ALA A 48 -21.77 -0.05 -3.13
C ALA A 48 -20.91 0.62 -4.24
N ASP A 49 -19.74 1.14 -3.87
CA ASP A 49 -18.78 1.72 -4.81
C ASP A 49 -18.00 0.61 -5.54
N ALA A 50 -18.66 -0.04 -6.49
CA ALA A 50 -18.13 -1.17 -7.27
C ALA A 50 -18.70 -1.17 -8.70
N SER A 51 -17.97 -1.80 -9.63
CA SER A 51 -18.43 -1.96 -11.01
C SER A 51 -19.72 -2.79 -11.07
N LEU A 52 -20.54 -2.60 -12.12
CA LEU A 52 -21.77 -3.37 -12.31
C LEU A 52 -21.49 -4.89 -12.37
N GLY A 53 -20.40 -5.30 -13.01
CA GLY A 53 -19.99 -6.71 -13.08
C GLY A 53 -19.66 -7.29 -11.69
N SER A 54 -18.92 -6.54 -10.87
CA SER A 54 -18.61 -6.92 -9.49
C SER A 54 -19.88 -7.02 -8.63
N LYS A 55 -20.79 -6.05 -8.76
CA LYS A 55 -22.08 -6.06 -8.07
C LYS A 55 -22.91 -7.29 -8.43
N LEU A 56 -23.01 -7.62 -9.72
CA LEU A 56 -23.72 -8.81 -10.19
C LEU A 56 -23.06 -10.11 -9.71
N GLY A 57 -21.74 -10.18 -9.71
CA GLY A 57 -20.99 -11.33 -9.19
C GLY A 57 -21.21 -11.55 -7.68
N VAL A 58 -21.18 -10.48 -6.90
CA VAL A 58 -21.47 -10.52 -5.45
C VAL A 58 -22.91 -10.94 -5.20
N LEU A 59 -23.88 -10.33 -5.90
CA LEU A 59 -25.29 -10.71 -5.79
C LEU A 59 -25.48 -12.19 -6.09
N PHE A 60 -24.89 -12.71 -7.16
CA PHE A 60 -25.00 -14.11 -7.53
C PHE A 60 -24.41 -15.05 -6.47
N ARG A 61 -23.17 -14.79 -6.03
CA ARG A 61 -22.48 -15.57 -4.99
C ARG A 61 -23.30 -15.63 -3.70
N ASP A 62 -23.81 -14.49 -3.26
CA ASP A 62 -24.49 -14.34 -1.97
C ASP A 62 -25.89 -14.96 -2.00
N LEU A 63 -26.64 -14.80 -3.10
CA LEU A 63 -27.95 -15.45 -3.26
C LEU A 63 -27.82 -16.98 -3.33
N MET A 64 -26.76 -17.49 -3.94
CA MET A 64 -26.42 -18.91 -3.92
C MET A 64 -26.14 -19.40 -2.50
N ALA A 65 -25.32 -18.65 -1.74
CA ALA A 65 -25.04 -18.98 -0.35
C ALA A 65 -26.32 -18.96 0.52
N MET A 66 -27.16 -17.93 0.41
CA MET A 66 -28.44 -17.86 1.10
C MET A 66 -29.33 -19.06 0.79
N THR A 67 -29.35 -19.50 -0.48
CA THR A 67 -30.11 -20.67 -0.93
C THR A 67 -29.62 -21.94 -0.24
N VAL A 68 -28.30 -22.15 -0.20
CA VAL A 68 -27.67 -23.30 0.48
C VAL A 68 -28.00 -23.31 1.97
N PHE A 69 -27.87 -22.16 2.64
CA PHE A 69 -28.26 -22.04 4.05
C PHE A 69 -29.74 -22.31 4.27
N GLY A 70 -30.62 -21.75 3.44
CA GLY A 70 -32.06 -21.98 3.50
C GLY A 70 -32.42 -23.47 3.37
N MET A 71 -31.84 -24.17 2.39
CA MET A 71 -32.02 -25.61 2.22
C MET A 71 -31.54 -26.41 3.43
N ALA A 72 -30.37 -26.06 3.99
CA ALA A 72 -29.85 -26.71 5.18
C ALA A 72 -30.82 -26.57 6.37
N PHE A 73 -31.32 -25.36 6.64
CA PHE A 73 -32.28 -25.14 7.73
C PHE A 73 -33.64 -25.79 7.47
N GLN A 74 -34.09 -25.85 6.20
CA GLN A 74 -35.29 -26.61 5.83
C GLN A 74 -35.14 -28.09 6.19
N LEU A 75 -34.02 -28.73 5.83
CA LEU A 75 -33.75 -30.13 6.18
C LEU A 75 -33.63 -30.35 7.70
N LEU A 76 -32.96 -29.44 8.41
CA LEU A 76 -32.83 -29.52 9.86
C LEU A 76 -34.17 -29.37 10.58
N SER A 77 -35.05 -28.49 10.09
CA SER A 77 -36.40 -28.30 10.65
C SER A 77 -37.25 -29.58 10.58
N ALA A 78 -37.00 -30.46 9.60
CA ALA A 78 -37.66 -31.75 9.48
C ALA A 78 -37.13 -32.81 10.46
N HIS A 79 -35.93 -32.63 11.04
CA HIS A 79 -35.24 -33.61 11.88
C HIS A 79 -34.84 -33.04 13.25
N LYS A 80 -35.83 -32.91 14.15
CA LYS A 80 -35.66 -32.33 15.51
C LYS A 80 -34.49 -32.90 16.34
N ARG A 81 -34.12 -34.17 16.13
CA ARG A 81 -33.00 -34.83 16.84
C ARG A 81 -31.63 -34.23 16.50
N TRP A 82 -31.46 -33.72 15.28
CA TRP A 82 -30.20 -33.18 14.77
C TRP A 82 -30.19 -31.65 14.72
N LEU A 83 -31.30 -31.01 15.11
CA LEU A 83 -31.48 -29.56 15.00
C LEU A 83 -30.37 -28.78 15.70
N ALA A 84 -30.02 -29.15 16.93
CA ALA A 84 -28.99 -28.45 17.71
C ALA A 84 -27.59 -28.58 17.07
N LEU A 85 -27.17 -29.81 16.74
CA LEU A 85 -25.86 -30.07 16.14
C LEU A 85 -25.75 -29.46 14.74
N GLY A 86 -26.77 -29.64 13.91
CA GLY A 86 -26.80 -29.07 12.56
C GLY A 86 -26.86 -27.55 12.56
N SER A 87 -27.55 -26.93 13.53
CA SER A 87 -27.53 -25.47 13.69
C SER A 87 -26.14 -24.96 14.08
N ALA A 88 -25.43 -25.66 14.97
CA ALA A 88 -24.05 -25.29 15.33
C ALA A 88 -23.10 -25.36 14.13
N ILE A 89 -23.21 -26.40 13.30
CA ILE A 89 -22.43 -26.56 12.07
C ILE A 89 -22.77 -25.45 11.07
N ALA A 90 -24.06 -25.15 10.87
CA ALA A 90 -24.50 -24.09 9.97
C ALA A 90 -24.01 -22.70 10.41
N ILE A 91 -24.02 -22.42 11.72
CA ILE A 91 -23.48 -21.18 12.29
C ILE A 91 -21.96 -21.10 12.07
N ALA A 92 -21.22 -22.19 12.28
CA ALA A 92 -19.78 -22.24 12.03
C ALA A 92 -19.46 -22.04 10.53
N ALA A 93 -20.19 -22.71 9.64
CA ALA A 93 -20.07 -22.54 8.19
C ALA A 93 -20.41 -21.11 7.75
N PHE A 94 -21.43 -20.50 8.35
CA PHE A 94 -21.77 -19.10 8.13
C PHE A 94 -20.67 -18.16 8.61
N GLY A 95 -20.11 -18.38 9.80
CA GLY A 95 -19.00 -17.59 10.32
C GLY A 95 -17.75 -17.66 9.42
N TRP A 96 -17.42 -18.86 8.93
CA TRP A 96 -16.34 -19.05 7.97
C TRP A 96 -16.62 -18.34 6.63
N TYR A 97 -17.83 -18.47 6.09
CA TYR A 97 -18.25 -17.80 4.86
C TYR A 97 -18.22 -16.28 5.02
N TYR A 98 -18.71 -15.76 6.15
CA TYR A 98 -18.69 -14.35 6.50
C TYR A 98 -17.27 -13.82 6.48
N GLN A 99 -16.35 -14.47 7.18
CA GLN A 99 -14.96 -14.02 7.27
C GLN A 99 -14.22 -14.12 5.94
N SER A 100 -14.40 -15.22 5.21
CA SER A 100 -13.62 -15.52 4.01
C SER A 100 -14.12 -14.77 2.78
N ASN A 101 -15.43 -14.49 2.73
CA ASN A 101 -16.06 -13.95 1.52
C ASN A 101 -16.64 -12.56 1.77
N MET A 102 -17.38 -12.33 2.86
CA MET A 102 -18.20 -11.13 3.01
C MET A 102 -17.52 -9.95 3.69
N ALA A 103 -16.73 -10.21 4.75
CA ALA A 103 -16.15 -9.18 5.62
C ALA A 103 -15.32 -8.14 4.84
N HIS A 104 -14.76 -8.55 3.70
CA HIS A 104 -13.89 -7.75 2.85
C HIS A 104 -14.42 -7.57 1.41
N THR A 105 -15.67 -8.00 1.09
CA THR A 105 -16.21 -7.94 -0.29
C THR A 105 -16.31 -6.53 -0.83
N PHE A 106 -16.94 -5.67 -0.04
CA PHE A 106 -16.85 -4.24 -0.21
C PHE A 106 -15.98 -3.86 0.96
N SER A 107 -14.67 -3.68 0.69
CA SER A 107 -13.78 -3.05 1.65
C SER A 107 -14.57 -1.91 2.28
N GLN A 108 -14.59 -1.89 3.62
CA GLN A 108 -15.22 -0.78 4.30
C GLN A 108 -14.67 0.48 3.64
N GLU A 109 -15.55 1.44 3.38
CA GLU A 109 -15.13 2.80 3.64
C GLU A 109 -14.54 2.77 5.07
N ILE A 110 -13.23 2.54 5.19
CA ILE A 110 -12.43 3.52 5.90
C ILE A 110 -12.86 4.77 5.20
N SER A 111 -13.71 5.52 5.88
CA SER A 111 -14.10 6.85 5.52
C SER A 111 -12.95 7.45 4.70
N GLY A 112 -13.13 7.49 3.38
CA GLY A 112 -12.37 8.34 2.48
C GLY A 112 -12.81 9.78 2.69
N GLN A 113 -13.18 10.14 3.92
CA GLN A 113 -12.89 11.45 4.41
C GLN A 113 -11.39 11.46 4.55
N SER A 114 -10.75 12.39 3.85
CA SER A 114 -9.54 13.03 4.34
C SER A 114 -9.77 13.29 5.83
N ALA A 115 -9.33 12.36 6.68
CA ALA A 115 -9.17 12.65 8.07
C ALA A 115 -7.91 13.50 8.03
N ASN A 116 -8.10 14.82 7.95
CA ASN A 116 -7.12 15.75 8.49
C ASN A 116 -6.63 15.12 9.80
N ASP A 117 -5.34 15.24 10.09
CA ASP A 117 -4.84 14.85 11.41
C ASP A 117 -5.87 15.31 12.47
N PRO A 118 -6.32 14.44 13.41
CA PRO A 118 -7.29 14.82 14.42
C PRO A 118 -6.89 16.09 15.22
N SER A 119 -5.63 16.52 15.13
CA SER A 119 -5.11 17.80 15.60
C SER A 119 -5.58 19.04 14.81
N GLY A 120 -6.03 18.91 13.57
CA GLY A 120 -6.33 20.04 12.68
C GLY A 120 -5.08 20.74 12.11
N GLU A 121 -3.94 20.06 12.11
CA GLU A 121 -2.67 20.59 11.58
C GLU A 121 -2.76 20.97 10.09
N LEU A 122 -2.20 22.13 9.76
CA LEU A 122 -2.05 22.62 8.40
C LEU A 122 -0.57 22.78 8.05
N LEU A 123 -0.24 22.62 6.77
CA LEU A 123 1.03 23.01 6.18
C LEU A 123 0.82 24.35 5.46
N VAL A 124 1.56 25.37 5.87
CA VAL A 124 1.47 26.73 5.33
C VAL A 124 2.80 27.13 4.74
N GLU A 125 2.79 27.42 3.45
CA GLU A 125 3.95 27.95 2.72
C GLU A 125 3.92 29.47 2.78
N LEU A 126 5.04 30.05 3.20
CA LEU A 126 5.23 31.50 3.16
C LEU A 126 6.03 31.90 1.92
N ALA A 127 5.85 33.15 1.49
CA ALA A 127 6.69 33.73 0.46
C ALA A 127 8.16 33.80 0.95
N GLU A 128 9.10 33.53 0.04
CA GLU A 128 10.53 33.49 0.32
C GLU A 128 11.01 34.67 1.19
N GLY A 129 11.77 34.37 2.24
CA GLY A 129 12.30 35.37 3.18
C GLY A 129 11.27 35.91 4.18
N SER A 130 10.02 35.46 4.14
CA SER A 130 9.01 35.82 5.14
C SER A 130 9.14 34.96 6.40
N GLY A 131 9.09 35.60 7.57
CA GLY A 131 9.11 34.92 8.86
C GLY A 131 7.72 34.68 9.44
N GLU A 132 7.65 33.96 10.56
CA GLU A 132 6.40 33.67 11.28
C GLU A 132 5.61 34.93 11.72
N GLU A 133 6.29 36.08 11.77
CA GLU A 133 5.75 37.40 12.09
C GLU A 133 4.61 37.79 11.15
N ALA A 134 4.69 37.36 9.89
CA ALA A 134 3.64 37.55 8.88
C ALA A 134 2.28 36.99 9.32
N LEU A 135 2.30 35.95 10.15
CA LEU A 135 1.11 35.23 10.60
C LEU A 135 0.61 35.70 11.96
N ALA A 136 1.29 36.67 12.60
CA ALA A 136 1.04 37.07 13.99
C ALA A 136 -0.43 37.46 14.28
N THR A 137 -1.09 38.13 13.34
CA THR A 137 -2.49 38.54 13.48
C THR A 137 -3.43 37.33 13.56
N VAL A 138 -3.28 36.39 12.63
CA VAL A 138 -4.12 35.18 12.57
C VAL A 138 -3.75 34.21 13.70
N LYS A 139 -2.45 34.08 14.00
CA LYS A 139 -1.92 33.35 15.16
C LYS A 139 -2.58 33.80 16.46
N ARG A 140 -2.69 35.12 16.70
CA ARG A 140 -3.35 35.65 17.90
C ARG A 140 -4.87 35.44 17.88
N LYS A 141 -5.52 35.64 16.73
CA LYS A 141 -6.98 35.52 16.59
C LYS A 141 -7.48 34.09 16.86
N TYR A 142 -6.77 33.09 16.35
CA TYR A 142 -7.16 31.67 16.45
C TYR A 142 -6.30 30.87 17.44
N GLN A 143 -5.40 31.53 18.17
CA GLN A 143 -4.49 30.90 19.16
C GLN A 143 -3.65 29.77 18.55
N LEU A 144 -3.18 29.97 17.32
CA LEU A 144 -2.42 28.97 16.56
C LEU A 144 -1.03 28.76 17.17
N ARG A 145 -0.54 27.52 17.14
CA ARG A 145 0.88 27.23 17.37
C ARG A 145 1.53 26.92 16.05
N MET A 146 2.79 27.33 15.91
CA MET A 146 3.47 27.31 14.63
C MET A 146 4.94 26.97 14.84
N GLU A 147 5.47 26.14 13.96
CA GLU A 147 6.89 25.82 13.88
C GLU A 147 7.28 25.51 12.43
N ARG A 148 8.57 25.59 12.11
CA ARG A 148 9.05 25.24 10.77
C ARG A 148 8.78 23.76 10.50
N ALA A 149 8.19 23.47 9.35
CA ALA A 149 7.76 22.12 8.99
C ALA A 149 8.93 21.23 8.58
N PHE A 150 9.82 21.78 7.75
CA PHE A 150 10.91 21.04 7.12
C PHE A 150 12.24 21.80 7.22
N THR A 151 13.32 21.04 7.27
CA THR A 151 14.70 21.55 7.32
C THR A 151 15.58 20.72 6.38
N PRO A 152 15.46 20.91 5.06
CA PRO A 152 16.29 20.21 4.07
C PRO A 152 17.77 20.55 4.27
N ALA A 153 18.68 19.62 3.99
CA ALA A 153 20.12 19.90 4.08
C ALA A 153 20.62 20.86 2.97
N SER A 154 19.93 20.90 1.82
CA SER A 154 20.17 21.83 0.71
C SER A 154 18.95 22.74 0.49
N PRO A 155 18.75 23.79 1.31
CA PRO A 155 17.61 24.70 1.16
C PRO A 155 17.57 25.39 -0.21
N GLU A 156 18.71 25.58 -0.86
CA GLU A 156 18.77 26.12 -2.23
C GLU A 156 18.14 25.22 -3.31
N ALA A 157 17.92 23.93 -3.01
CA ALA A 157 17.33 22.97 -3.95
C ALA A 157 15.81 22.79 -3.76
N THR A 158 15.21 23.42 -2.75
CA THR A 158 13.77 23.31 -2.49
C THR A 158 13.28 24.41 -1.55
N GLU A 159 12.10 24.95 -1.82
CA GLU A 159 11.41 25.94 -0.96
C GLU A 159 10.63 25.24 0.18
N LEU A 160 10.99 24.01 0.56
CA LEU A 160 10.32 23.29 1.65
C LEU A 160 10.65 23.89 3.02
N ASP A 161 11.78 24.58 3.17
CA ASP A 161 12.07 25.30 4.40
C ASP A 161 11.10 26.45 4.65
N ASP A 162 10.45 27.02 3.62
CA ASP A 162 9.42 28.07 3.78
C ASP A 162 8.07 27.56 4.32
N TYR A 163 7.92 26.25 4.53
CA TYR A 163 6.73 25.68 5.14
C TYR A 163 6.75 25.73 6.66
N PHE A 164 5.60 26.04 7.24
CA PHE A 164 5.30 25.97 8.66
C PHE A 164 4.17 24.97 8.93
N VAL A 165 4.31 24.20 10.00
CA VAL A 165 3.19 23.45 10.56
C VAL A 165 2.41 24.36 11.48
N VAL A 166 1.10 24.33 11.34
CA VAL A 166 0.16 25.19 12.05
C VAL A 166 -0.83 24.33 12.81
N ASP A 167 -0.67 24.28 14.13
CA ASP A 167 -1.60 23.55 15.00
C ASP A 167 -2.84 24.41 15.23
N VAL A 168 -3.99 23.91 14.78
CA VAL A 168 -5.28 24.57 14.98
C VAL A 168 -5.93 24.02 16.25
N PRO A 169 -6.19 24.85 17.29
CA PRO A 169 -6.77 24.36 18.53
C PRO A 169 -8.12 23.65 18.33
N PRO A 170 -8.47 22.63 19.13
CA PRO A 170 -9.69 21.83 18.96
C PRO A 170 -11.00 22.62 18.89
N GLN A 171 -11.09 23.80 19.53
CA GLN A 171 -12.27 24.67 19.44
C GLN A 171 -12.49 25.32 18.06
N TYR A 172 -11.48 25.25 17.17
CA TYR A 172 -11.51 25.79 15.81
C TYR A 172 -11.48 24.71 14.73
N THR A 173 -11.29 23.42 15.05
CA THR A 173 -11.26 22.33 14.05
C THR A 173 -12.58 22.20 13.29
N GLY A 174 -13.73 22.39 13.96
CA GLY A 174 -15.04 22.47 13.31
C GLY A 174 -15.26 23.71 12.42
N ARG A 175 -14.29 24.64 12.40
CA ARG A 175 -14.26 25.85 11.57
C ARG A 175 -12.92 25.97 10.82
N LEU A 176 -12.30 24.84 10.48
CA LEU A 176 -10.99 24.81 9.84
C LEU A 176 -10.95 25.63 8.54
N ASP A 177 -12.02 25.58 7.73
CA ASP A 177 -12.15 26.39 6.51
C ASP A 177 -12.10 27.90 6.77
N GLU A 178 -12.57 28.36 7.93
CA GLU A 178 -12.46 29.77 8.34
C GLU A 178 -11.00 30.14 8.60
N VAL A 179 -10.25 29.25 9.26
CA VAL A 179 -8.83 29.43 9.56
C VAL A 179 -8.01 29.41 8.28
N ILE A 180 -8.25 28.44 7.39
CA ILE A 180 -7.58 28.33 6.09
C ILE A 180 -7.79 29.61 5.27
N ARG A 181 -9.04 30.10 5.14
CA ARG A 181 -9.33 31.36 4.43
C ARG A 181 -8.64 32.56 5.07
N ALA A 182 -8.55 32.60 6.39
CA ALA A 182 -7.87 33.69 7.10
C ALA A 182 -6.36 33.68 6.85
N LEU A 183 -5.74 32.50 6.79
CA LEU A 183 -4.32 32.34 6.44
C LEU A 183 -4.07 32.72 4.97
N GLN A 184 -4.87 32.21 4.04
CA GLN A 184 -4.77 32.50 2.60
C GLN A 184 -5.00 33.98 2.24
N ALA A 185 -5.66 34.75 3.11
CA ALA A 185 -5.87 36.18 2.90
C ALA A 185 -4.63 37.03 3.22
N ILE A 186 -3.59 36.44 3.84
CA ILE A 186 -2.33 37.13 4.14
C ILE A 186 -1.48 37.15 2.86
N SER A 187 -1.03 38.33 2.44
CA SER A 187 -0.32 38.51 1.17
C SER A 187 1.02 37.78 1.07
N THR A 188 1.60 37.38 2.20
CA THR A 188 2.88 36.63 2.28
C THR A 188 2.65 35.13 2.48
N VAL A 189 1.42 34.65 2.40
CA VAL A 189 1.08 33.21 2.41
C VAL A 189 0.85 32.79 0.97
N ASP A 190 1.72 31.92 0.47
CA ASP A 190 1.65 31.45 -0.92
C ASP A 190 0.73 30.23 -1.04
N TRP A 191 0.66 29.41 0.02
CA TRP A 191 -0.14 28.20 0.01
C TRP A 191 -0.56 27.75 1.42
N VAL A 192 -1.70 27.06 1.48
CA VAL A 192 -2.19 26.39 2.68
C VAL A 192 -2.79 25.05 2.27
N GLU A 193 -2.29 23.97 2.83
CA GLU A 193 -2.83 22.61 2.63
C GLU A 193 -2.98 21.86 3.96
N PRO A 194 -3.90 20.89 4.06
CA PRO A 194 -4.02 20.08 5.27
C PRO A 194 -2.79 19.19 5.47
N ASN A 195 -2.44 18.88 6.72
CA ASN A 195 -1.51 17.79 7.01
C ASN A 195 -2.28 16.46 6.99
N GLU A 196 -2.30 15.77 5.84
CA GLU A 196 -3.13 14.57 5.68
C GLU A 196 -2.58 13.36 6.46
N ALA A 197 -3.46 12.61 7.12
CA ALA A 197 -3.09 11.40 7.85
C ALA A 197 -3.00 10.19 6.89
N VAL A 198 -2.00 9.34 7.14
CA VAL A 198 -1.79 8.08 6.41
C VAL A 198 -1.77 6.94 7.42
N SER A 199 -2.41 5.82 7.07
CA SER A 199 -2.42 4.63 7.90
C SER A 199 -2.10 3.39 7.09
N VAL A 200 -1.28 2.53 7.67
CA VAL A 200 -0.94 1.23 7.11
C VAL A 200 -1.24 0.14 8.12
N THR A 201 -1.93 -0.90 7.67
CA THR A 201 -2.10 -2.14 8.42
C THR A 201 -1.77 -3.29 7.49
N PRO A 202 -0.82 -4.19 7.87
CA PRO A 202 -0.59 -5.41 7.13
C PRO A 202 -1.89 -6.20 7.02
N GLU A 203 -2.25 -6.58 5.80
CA GLU A 203 -3.39 -7.44 5.54
C GLU A 203 -2.90 -8.89 5.45
N PRO A 204 -3.15 -9.73 6.48
CA PRO A 204 -2.72 -11.12 6.49
C PRO A 204 -3.24 -11.87 5.26
N ALA A 205 -2.35 -12.64 4.65
CA ALA A 205 -2.65 -13.48 3.52
C ALA A 205 -2.33 -14.94 3.84
N ARG A 206 -2.83 -15.85 3.01
CA ARG A 206 -2.43 -17.25 3.11
C ARG A 206 -1.03 -17.41 2.52
N THR A 207 -0.25 -18.31 3.11
CA THR A 207 0.96 -18.81 2.45
C THR A 207 0.56 -19.85 1.43
N LEU A 208 1.05 -19.69 0.21
CA LEU A 208 0.73 -20.57 -0.90
C LEU A 208 1.48 -21.90 -0.80
N PRO A 209 0.96 -22.97 -1.43
CA PRO A 209 1.73 -24.18 -1.60
C PRO A 209 3.07 -23.89 -2.27
N GLY A 210 4.11 -24.65 -1.89
CA GLY A 210 5.43 -24.50 -2.46
C GLY A 210 5.43 -24.72 -3.97
N ILE A 211 6.07 -23.81 -4.71
CA ILE A 211 6.32 -23.96 -6.14
C ILE A 211 7.52 -24.87 -6.37
N ASN A 212 7.45 -25.75 -7.36
CA ASN A 212 8.56 -26.63 -7.72
C ASN A 212 9.48 -25.97 -8.76
N LYS A 213 10.08 -24.82 -8.38
CA LYS A 213 10.99 -24.03 -9.21
C LYS A 213 12.31 -23.83 -8.49
N LYS A 214 13.42 -24.03 -9.21
CA LYS A 214 14.76 -23.73 -8.72
C LYS A 214 15.23 -22.41 -9.31
N PHE A 215 15.81 -21.55 -8.48
CA PHE A 215 16.33 -20.24 -8.87
C PHE A 215 17.86 -20.19 -8.93
N GLY A 216 18.56 -21.24 -8.49
CA GLY A 216 20.04 -21.27 -8.50
C GLY A 216 20.69 -20.62 -7.28
N ILE A 217 19.92 -20.42 -6.21
CA ILE A 217 20.35 -19.98 -4.86
C ILE A 217 19.68 -20.89 -3.82
N ASP A 218 20.18 -20.91 -2.59
CA ASP A 218 19.88 -21.93 -1.57
C ASP A 218 18.87 -21.53 -0.48
N ASP A 219 18.18 -20.40 -0.64
CA ASP A 219 17.24 -19.86 0.33
C ASP A 219 15.95 -20.73 0.39
N PRO A 220 15.59 -21.29 1.55
CA PRO A 220 14.51 -22.27 1.67
C PRO A 220 13.11 -21.71 1.39
N GLY A 221 12.88 -20.42 1.60
CA GLY A 221 11.59 -19.75 1.40
C GLY A 221 11.27 -19.40 -0.06
N LEU A 222 12.19 -19.65 -1.00
CA LEU A 222 11.97 -19.44 -2.43
C LEU A 222 10.76 -20.20 -2.97
N GLU A 223 10.44 -21.36 -2.38
CA GLU A 223 9.26 -22.13 -2.76
C GLU A 223 7.95 -21.36 -2.50
N HIS A 224 7.96 -20.33 -1.66
CA HIS A 224 6.78 -19.49 -1.39
C HIS A 224 6.76 -18.21 -2.23
N LEU A 225 7.79 -17.94 -3.06
CA LEU A 225 7.90 -16.73 -3.86
C LEU A 225 7.33 -16.94 -5.27
N TRP A 226 6.01 -17.10 -5.40
CA TRP A 226 5.36 -17.19 -6.71
C TRP A 226 5.69 -15.99 -7.62
N GLY A 227 5.89 -14.81 -7.03
CA GLY A 227 6.30 -13.60 -7.75
C GLY A 227 7.64 -13.79 -8.48
N PHE A 228 8.59 -14.51 -7.88
CA PHE A 228 9.87 -14.83 -8.53
C PHE A 228 9.67 -15.72 -9.77
N GLU A 229 8.74 -16.68 -9.72
CA GLU A 229 8.39 -17.50 -10.88
C GLU A 229 7.71 -16.67 -11.97
N ALA A 230 6.71 -15.85 -11.61
CA ALA A 230 6.02 -14.97 -12.56
C ALA A 230 6.96 -13.99 -13.28
N MET A 231 7.95 -13.47 -12.54
CA MET A 231 8.97 -12.56 -13.05
C MET A 231 10.20 -13.29 -13.66
N GLU A 232 10.22 -14.63 -13.65
CA GLU A 232 11.33 -15.49 -14.13
C GLU A 232 12.70 -15.06 -13.58
N VAL A 233 12.78 -14.88 -12.26
CA VAL A 233 14.00 -14.45 -11.57
C VAL A 233 15.16 -15.44 -11.74
N ASP A 234 14.88 -16.71 -12.05
CA ASP A 234 15.90 -17.70 -12.38
C ASP A 234 16.75 -17.26 -13.59
N LYS A 235 16.12 -16.63 -14.59
CA LYS A 235 16.85 -16.09 -15.76
C LYS A 235 17.71 -14.89 -15.39
N LEU A 236 17.28 -14.07 -14.42
CA LEU A 236 18.09 -12.98 -13.92
C LEU A 236 19.37 -13.54 -13.28
N PHE A 237 19.22 -14.50 -12.37
CA PHE A 237 20.36 -15.07 -11.64
C PHE A 237 21.32 -15.87 -12.53
N GLU A 238 20.81 -16.59 -13.52
CA GLU A 238 21.62 -17.24 -14.55
C GLU A 238 22.38 -16.19 -15.38
N TYR A 239 21.72 -15.10 -15.77
CA TYR A 239 22.34 -14.05 -16.56
C TYR A 239 23.46 -13.33 -15.79
N MET A 240 23.17 -12.92 -14.55
CA MET A 240 24.15 -12.27 -13.66
C MET A 240 25.42 -13.10 -13.50
N GLU A 241 25.28 -14.42 -13.36
CA GLU A 241 26.43 -15.33 -13.28
C GLU A 241 27.14 -15.50 -14.63
N SER A 242 26.38 -15.71 -15.71
CA SER A 242 26.96 -15.93 -17.05
C SER A 242 27.76 -14.74 -17.57
N GLN A 243 27.36 -13.53 -17.20
CA GLN A 243 28.02 -12.27 -17.59
C GLN A 243 29.01 -11.79 -16.53
N GLU A 244 29.16 -12.51 -15.41
CA GLU A 244 29.94 -12.08 -14.24
C GLU A 244 29.61 -10.61 -13.84
N LEU A 245 28.31 -10.27 -13.81
CA LEU A 245 27.87 -8.91 -13.53
C LEU A 245 28.40 -8.45 -12.18
N LYS A 246 29.00 -7.25 -12.16
CA LYS A 246 29.51 -6.61 -10.94
C LYS A 246 28.89 -5.23 -10.79
N PRO A 247 28.41 -4.88 -9.58
CA PRO A 247 27.93 -3.53 -9.32
C PRO A 247 29.08 -2.53 -9.38
N LYS A 248 28.83 -1.32 -9.88
CA LYS A 248 29.74 -0.17 -9.77
C LYS A 248 29.81 0.34 -8.33
N ARG A 249 28.68 0.26 -7.62
CA ARG A 249 28.58 0.48 -6.16
C ARG A 249 27.36 -0.25 -5.60
N LYS A 250 27.34 -0.44 -4.29
CA LYS A 250 26.16 -0.92 -3.59
C LYS A 250 25.10 0.20 -3.54
N ALA A 251 23.88 -0.09 -3.96
CA ALA A 251 22.78 0.87 -3.97
C ALA A 251 22.02 0.85 -2.65
N LEU A 252 21.69 2.03 -2.12
CA LEU A 252 20.98 2.19 -0.85
C LEU A 252 19.48 2.39 -1.07
N ILE A 253 18.66 1.47 -0.56
CA ILE A 253 17.19 1.53 -0.63
C ILE A 253 16.64 2.01 0.73
N ALA A 254 16.07 3.20 0.77
CA ALA A 254 15.41 3.71 1.97
C ALA A 254 13.97 3.21 2.06
N ILE A 255 13.67 2.41 3.09
CA ILE A 255 12.34 1.91 3.41
C ILE A 255 11.67 2.92 4.36
N LEU A 256 10.79 3.75 3.81
CA LEU A 256 10.03 4.76 4.57
C LEU A 256 8.72 4.13 5.04
N ASP A 257 8.71 3.63 6.27
CA ASP A 257 7.64 2.76 6.76
C ASP A 257 7.52 2.76 8.30
N THR A 258 7.08 1.66 8.89
CA THR A 258 6.90 1.45 10.34
C THR A 258 8.20 1.11 11.08
N GLY A 259 9.36 1.22 10.43
CA GLY A 259 10.66 0.75 10.91
C GLY A 259 11.07 -0.57 10.24
N VAL A 260 12.28 -1.04 10.49
CA VAL A 260 12.77 -2.36 10.05
C VAL A 260 13.42 -3.07 11.22
N ASP A 261 13.13 -4.36 11.44
CA ASP A 261 13.91 -5.18 12.36
C ASP A 261 15.32 -5.44 11.79
N ALA A 262 16.25 -4.52 12.09
CA ALA A 262 17.62 -4.57 11.60
C ALA A 262 18.40 -5.83 12.06
N LYS A 263 17.90 -6.54 13.07
CA LYS A 263 18.52 -7.76 13.61
C LYS A 263 18.00 -9.03 12.95
N HIS A 264 16.97 -8.92 12.11
CA HIS A 264 16.43 -10.06 11.38
C HIS A 264 17.55 -10.75 10.59
N GLU A 265 17.67 -12.07 10.74
CA GLU A 265 18.80 -12.84 10.21
C GLU A 265 18.98 -12.71 8.70
N ASP A 266 17.86 -12.57 8.02
CA ASP A 266 17.73 -12.42 6.57
C ASP A 266 17.85 -10.99 6.03
N ILE A 267 18.02 -10.01 6.93
CA ILE A 267 18.11 -8.58 6.57
C ILE A 267 19.46 -8.01 7.00
N LYS A 268 19.95 -8.37 8.19
CA LYS A 268 21.14 -7.77 8.83
C LYS A 268 22.39 -7.70 7.95
N GLY A 269 22.56 -8.62 6.99
CA GLY A 269 23.70 -8.64 6.06
C GLY A 269 23.61 -7.60 4.94
N ASN A 270 22.41 -7.12 4.64
CA ASN A 270 22.10 -6.09 3.65
C ASN A 270 21.43 -4.87 4.29
N TYR A 271 21.71 -4.59 5.56
CA TYR A 271 21.11 -3.46 6.26
C TYR A 271 22.14 -2.43 6.68
N HIS A 272 21.90 -1.17 6.32
CA HIS A 272 22.65 0.00 6.73
C HIS A 272 21.81 0.82 7.70
N SER A 273 22.22 0.90 8.97
CA SER A 273 21.53 1.72 9.97
C SER A 273 21.96 3.18 9.85
N THR A 274 21.04 4.06 9.42
CA THR A 274 21.25 5.52 9.47
C THR A 274 20.96 6.09 10.86
N LYS A 275 19.90 5.58 11.52
CA LYS A 275 19.53 5.93 12.90
C LYS A 275 18.93 4.74 13.62
N THR A 276 19.48 4.41 14.79
CA THR A 276 19.05 3.24 15.59
C THR A 276 17.58 3.26 16.04
N VAL A 277 16.94 4.44 16.04
CA VAL A 277 15.51 4.57 16.39
C VAL A 277 14.58 3.99 15.30
N TYR A 278 15.08 3.83 14.07
CA TYR A 278 14.34 3.24 12.95
C TYR A 278 14.49 1.72 12.86
N ASP A 279 15.51 1.17 13.52
CA ASP A 279 15.90 -0.25 13.50
C ASP A 279 15.01 -1.18 14.35
N ASN A 280 13.80 -0.72 14.66
CA ASN A 280 12.79 -1.49 15.35
C ASN A 280 11.41 -1.28 14.72
N ASP A 281 10.76 -2.40 14.43
CA ASP A 281 9.47 -2.43 13.76
C ASP A 281 8.43 -3.21 14.57
N PRO A 282 7.73 -2.57 15.52
CA PRO A 282 6.71 -3.25 16.31
C PRO A 282 5.46 -3.59 15.50
N LYS A 283 5.25 -2.99 14.32
CA LYS A 283 4.08 -3.24 13.46
C LYS A 283 4.34 -4.39 12.48
N GLY A 284 5.57 -4.51 11.99
CA GLY A 284 6.05 -5.57 11.10
C GLY A 284 5.89 -5.29 9.61
N HIS A 285 5.29 -4.17 9.23
CA HIS A 285 5.04 -3.83 7.83
C HIS A 285 6.35 -3.47 7.10
N GLY A 286 7.14 -2.55 7.65
CA GLY A 286 8.40 -2.13 7.05
C GLY A 286 9.44 -3.26 6.98
N THR A 287 9.48 -4.15 7.98
CA THR A 287 10.33 -5.35 7.93
C THR A 287 9.94 -6.28 6.78
N HIS A 288 8.65 -6.39 6.47
CA HIS A 288 8.15 -7.19 5.35
C HIS A 288 8.56 -6.58 4.01
N CYS A 289 8.40 -5.26 3.87
CA CYS A 289 8.85 -4.54 2.68
C CYS A 289 10.37 -4.59 2.49
N ALA A 290 11.16 -4.51 3.57
CA ALA A 290 12.62 -4.60 3.52
C ALA A 290 13.09 -5.98 3.02
N GLY A 291 12.46 -7.07 3.45
CA GLY A 291 12.78 -8.41 2.95
C GLY A 291 12.50 -8.57 1.46
N ILE A 292 11.40 -8.01 0.95
CA ILE A 292 11.08 -8.06 -0.49
C ILE A 292 12.14 -7.28 -1.30
N ALA A 293 12.53 -6.10 -0.82
CA ALA A 293 13.45 -5.24 -1.56
C ALA A 293 14.92 -5.71 -1.50
N ALA A 294 15.37 -6.21 -0.34
CA ALA A 294 16.78 -6.34 -0.03
C ALA A 294 17.13 -7.49 0.93
N ALA A 295 16.30 -8.54 1.05
CA ALA A 295 16.72 -9.75 1.76
C ALA A 295 18.08 -10.26 1.27
N VAL A 296 18.83 -10.81 2.21
CA VAL A 296 20.13 -11.43 1.99
C VAL A 296 19.91 -12.72 1.23
N SER A 297 20.26 -12.73 -0.05
CA SER A 297 20.10 -13.93 -0.88
C SER A 297 21.29 -14.88 -0.72
N ASN A 298 21.03 -16.16 -0.97
CA ASN A 298 22.01 -17.25 -0.99
C ASN A 298 22.74 -17.42 0.35
N ASN A 299 22.00 -17.30 1.46
CA ASN A 299 22.50 -17.46 2.83
C ASN A 299 21.97 -18.73 3.54
N GLY A 300 21.20 -19.57 2.83
CA GLY A 300 20.55 -20.76 3.39
C GLY A 300 19.39 -20.48 4.36
N VAL A 301 18.82 -19.27 4.37
CA VAL A 301 17.76 -18.84 5.29
C VAL A 301 16.67 -18.10 4.52
N GLY A 302 15.41 -18.28 4.93
CA GLY A 302 14.33 -17.37 4.53
C GLY A 302 14.14 -17.12 3.03
N VAL A 303 14.01 -15.84 2.67
CA VAL A 303 13.66 -15.36 1.34
C VAL A 303 14.84 -14.64 0.69
N ALA A 304 14.75 -14.38 -0.61
CA ALA A 304 15.77 -13.66 -1.37
C ALA A 304 15.24 -12.35 -1.97
N SER A 305 16.15 -11.46 -2.35
CA SER A 305 15.86 -10.29 -3.18
C SER A 305 16.30 -10.52 -4.63
N PHE A 306 16.15 -9.52 -5.50
CA PHE A 306 16.69 -9.62 -6.87
C PHE A 306 18.22 -9.55 -6.95
N SER A 307 18.89 -9.25 -5.84
CA SER A 307 20.35 -9.33 -5.77
C SER A 307 20.73 -10.77 -5.45
N LYS A 308 21.43 -11.45 -6.36
CA LYS A 308 21.86 -12.86 -6.17
C LYS A 308 22.79 -13.03 -4.96
N ASP A 309 23.47 -11.96 -4.57
CA ASP A 309 24.31 -11.86 -3.39
C ASP A 309 24.19 -10.45 -2.75
N ASN A 310 25.00 -10.20 -1.72
CA ASN A 310 24.96 -8.98 -0.91
C ASN A 310 25.74 -7.79 -1.49
N SER A 311 26.19 -7.85 -2.74
CA SER A 311 27.05 -6.82 -3.32
C SER A 311 26.29 -5.67 -4.01
N PHE A 312 25.03 -5.91 -4.43
CA PHE A 312 24.29 -4.97 -5.28
C PHE A 312 23.45 -3.96 -4.49
N VAL A 313 22.69 -4.41 -3.48
CA VAL A 313 21.77 -3.54 -2.73
C VAL A 313 21.92 -3.70 -1.23
N GLU A 314 21.64 -2.62 -0.50
CA GLU A 314 21.35 -2.61 0.92
C GLU A 314 20.11 -1.78 1.20
N ALA A 315 19.43 -2.08 2.30
CA ALA A 315 18.31 -1.30 2.79
C ALA A 315 18.70 -0.47 4.02
N THR A 316 18.06 0.68 4.18
CA THR A 316 17.98 1.42 5.44
C THR A 316 16.51 1.64 5.80
N SER A 317 16.21 1.89 7.07
CA SER A 317 14.88 2.31 7.51
C SER A 317 14.83 3.80 7.80
N ILE A 318 13.73 4.45 7.41
CA ILE A 318 13.31 5.73 7.96
C ILE A 318 11.89 5.58 8.45
N LYS A 319 11.70 5.68 9.77
CA LYS A 319 10.40 5.46 10.39
C LYS A 319 9.54 6.70 10.26
N VAL A 320 8.64 6.70 9.27
CA VAL A 320 7.64 7.77 9.05
C VAL A 320 6.24 7.39 9.56
N LEU A 321 6.05 6.11 9.88
CA LEU A 321 4.84 5.55 10.48
C LEU A 321 5.13 5.05 11.91
N SER A 322 4.23 5.40 12.83
CA SER A 322 4.29 4.99 14.24
C SER A 322 4.05 3.49 14.44
N ALA A 323 4.18 3.02 15.69
CA ALA A 323 3.95 1.61 16.03
C ALA A 323 2.52 1.11 15.75
N SER A 324 1.53 2.01 15.65
CA SER A 324 0.17 1.66 15.24
C SER A 324 0.00 1.58 13.72
N GLY A 325 1.00 2.03 12.95
CA GLY A 325 0.95 2.18 11.49
C GLY A 325 0.43 3.53 11.01
N MET A 326 0.30 4.52 11.90
CA MET A 326 -0.17 5.88 11.57
C MET A 326 1.01 6.83 11.32
N GLY A 327 0.90 7.68 10.31
CA GLY A 327 1.78 8.83 10.06
C GLY A 327 1.02 9.99 9.42
N SER A 328 1.73 11.04 9.04
CA SER A 328 1.14 12.21 8.37
C SER A 328 1.97 12.64 7.18
N GLN A 329 1.37 13.47 6.32
CA GLN A 329 2.05 14.08 5.18
C GLN A 329 3.36 14.75 5.59
N ARG A 330 3.36 15.49 6.71
CA ARG A 330 4.57 16.08 7.29
C ARG A 330 5.65 15.04 7.60
N THR A 331 5.32 13.94 8.27
CA THR A 331 6.32 12.92 8.64
C THR A 331 6.86 12.19 7.43
N ILE A 332 6.02 11.93 6.44
CA ILE A 332 6.42 11.28 5.18
C ILE A 332 7.34 12.20 4.37
N ILE A 333 6.98 13.47 4.19
CA ILE A 333 7.81 14.46 3.48
C ILE A 333 9.17 14.63 4.18
N SER A 334 9.18 14.75 5.50
CA SER A 334 10.42 14.82 6.27
C SER A 334 11.30 13.58 6.06
N GLY A 335 10.69 12.39 5.97
CA GLY A 335 11.42 11.16 5.67
C GLY A 335 11.98 11.11 4.26
N ILE A 336 11.25 11.66 3.26
CA ILE A 336 11.74 11.75 1.87
C ILE A 336 13.00 12.62 1.82
N LEU A 337 12.96 13.79 2.47
CA LEU A 337 14.11 14.68 2.59
C LEU A 337 15.29 13.98 3.28
N GLU A 338 15.03 13.32 4.41
CA GLU A 338 16.06 12.62 5.16
C GLU A 338 16.70 11.47 4.36
N ALA A 339 15.92 10.71 3.58
CA ALA A 339 16.46 9.67 2.70
C ALA A 339 17.33 10.24 1.58
N ALA A 340 16.86 11.30 0.93
CA ALA A 340 17.61 11.96 -0.13
C ALA A 340 18.93 12.55 0.41
N ASP A 341 18.89 13.16 1.59
CA ASP A 341 20.07 13.73 2.26
C ASP A 341 21.03 12.65 2.77
N ALA A 342 20.53 11.47 3.12
CA ALA A 342 21.33 10.29 3.43
C ALA A 342 21.94 9.60 2.19
N GLY A 343 21.65 10.10 0.97
CA GLY A 343 22.17 9.56 -0.27
C GLY A 343 21.49 8.26 -0.72
N ALA A 344 20.21 8.07 -0.37
CA ALA A 344 19.43 6.94 -0.87
C ALA A 344 19.37 6.94 -2.41
N ASP A 345 19.57 5.77 -3.01
CA ASP A 345 19.38 5.56 -4.45
C ASP A 345 17.90 5.40 -4.80
N VAL A 346 17.15 4.79 -3.90
CA VAL A 346 15.73 4.50 -4.06
C VAL A 346 15.00 4.80 -2.76
N ILE A 347 13.89 5.53 -2.84
CA ILE A 347 12.99 5.81 -1.72
C ILE A 347 11.72 4.98 -1.92
N SER A 348 11.53 3.97 -1.09
CA SER A 348 10.40 3.03 -1.18
C SER A 348 9.31 3.40 -0.19
N LEU A 349 8.15 3.81 -0.70
CA LEU A 349 7.00 4.27 0.07
C LEU A 349 5.82 3.30 -0.10
N SER A 350 5.79 2.27 0.74
CA SER A 350 4.70 1.28 0.78
C SER A 350 3.47 1.79 1.55
N LEU A 351 3.14 3.06 1.34
CA LEU A 351 2.14 3.84 2.06
C LEU A 351 1.47 4.84 1.11
N GLY A 352 0.32 5.37 1.54
CA GLY A 352 -0.35 6.44 0.83
C GLY A 352 -1.76 6.68 1.35
N GLY A 353 -2.29 7.86 1.06
CA GLY A 353 -3.63 8.29 1.47
C GLY A 353 -4.38 8.95 0.33
N LEU A 354 -5.71 9.04 0.47
CA LEU A 354 -6.54 9.80 -0.46
C LEU A 354 -6.12 11.27 -0.43
N SER A 355 -5.82 11.83 -1.59
CA SER A 355 -5.29 13.19 -1.76
C SER A 355 -5.75 13.74 -3.12
N ASN A 356 -5.35 14.97 -3.46
CA ASN A 356 -5.50 15.53 -4.80
C ASN A 356 -4.47 16.63 -5.07
N GLN A 357 -4.41 17.10 -6.32
CA GLN A 357 -3.45 18.13 -6.77
C GLN A 357 -3.44 19.42 -5.93
N THR A 358 -4.55 19.78 -5.26
CA THR A 358 -4.61 20.98 -4.40
C THR A 358 -4.09 20.74 -2.98
N LYS A 359 -3.57 19.56 -2.69
CA LYS A 359 -3.07 19.17 -1.36
C LYS A 359 -1.68 18.52 -1.40
N GLU A 360 -1.07 18.48 -2.58
CA GLU A 360 0.15 17.73 -2.85
C GLU A 360 1.35 18.66 -3.10
N ARG A 361 1.23 19.97 -2.83
CA ARG A 361 2.28 20.93 -3.21
C ARG A 361 3.57 20.65 -2.45
N ALA A 362 3.50 20.37 -1.15
CA ALA A 362 4.68 20.00 -0.38
C ALA A 362 5.22 18.62 -0.79
N TYR A 363 4.35 17.67 -1.15
CA TYR A 363 4.80 16.37 -1.69
C TYR A 363 5.56 16.53 -3.00
N GLN A 364 5.04 17.34 -3.93
CA GLN A 364 5.70 17.61 -5.21
C GLN A 364 7.11 18.14 -4.99
N LYS A 365 7.27 19.16 -4.13
CA LYS A 365 8.58 19.74 -3.80
C LYS A 365 9.55 18.73 -3.19
N ALA A 366 9.04 17.78 -2.39
CA ALA A 366 9.86 16.75 -1.75
C ALA A 366 10.31 15.68 -2.75
N VAL A 367 9.41 15.28 -3.66
CA VAL A 367 9.72 14.35 -4.75
C VAL A 367 10.71 14.98 -5.72
N ASP A 368 10.54 16.25 -6.08
CA ASP A 368 11.47 16.98 -6.93
C ASP A 368 12.85 17.08 -6.27
N TYR A 369 12.91 17.40 -4.97
CA TYR A 369 14.15 17.41 -4.20
C TYR A 369 14.87 16.05 -4.23
N ALA A 370 14.14 14.96 -3.96
CA ALA A 370 14.69 13.62 -3.97
C ALA A 370 15.22 13.23 -5.36
N ASN A 371 14.44 13.47 -6.41
CA ASN A 371 14.82 13.20 -7.79
C ASN A 371 16.06 14.02 -8.21
N GLN A 372 16.14 15.30 -7.83
CA GLN A 372 17.32 16.16 -8.10
C GLN A 372 18.58 15.68 -7.36
N LYS A 373 18.43 15.09 -6.17
CA LYS A 373 19.52 14.44 -5.42
C LYS A 373 19.91 13.07 -6.01
N GLY A 374 19.21 12.60 -7.04
CA GLY A 374 19.48 11.33 -7.72
C GLY A 374 18.78 10.11 -7.10
N ALA A 375 17.88 10.34 -6.14
CA ALA A 375 17.07 9.30 -5.50
C ALA A 375 15.77 9.06 -6.29
N ILE A 376 15.46 7.81 -6.59
CA ILE A 376 14.23 7.45 -7.33
C ILE A 376 13.11 7.12 -6.34
N VAL A 377 12.01 7.88 -6.42
CA VAL A 377 10.85 7.70 -5.52
C VAL A 377 9.86 6.69 -6.10
N VAL A 378 9.54 5.65 -5.32
CA VAL A 378 8.63 4.57 -5.69
C VAL A 378 7.53 4.47 -4.64
N ALA A 379 6.26 4.48 -5.04
CA ALA A 379 5.14 4.48 -4.10
C ALA A 379 4.01 3.50 -4.46
N ALA A 380 3.36 2.98 -3.43
CA ALA A 380 2.21 2.09 -3.56
C ALA A 380 0.99 2.83 -4.13
N ALA A 381 0.36 2.29 -5.18
CA ALA A 381 -0.80 2.92 -5.82
C ALA A 381 -2.03 3.07 -4.88
N GLY A 382 -2.11 2.24 -3.83
CA GLY A 382 -3.21 2.20 -2.86
C GLY A 382 -4.15 1.00 -3.04
N ASN A 383 -4.95 0.70 -2.01
CA ASN A 383 -5.71 -0.55 -1.88
C ASN A 383 -7.24 -0.31 -1.84
N SER A 384 -7.74 0.65 -2.64
CA SER A 384 -9.15 1.07 -2.62
C SER A 384 -9.91 0.80 -3.92
N ASN A 385 -9.30 0.14 -4.91
CA ASN A 385 -9.85 -0.04 -6.26
C ASN A 385 -10.33 1.29 -6.88
N ARG A 386 -9.52 2.35 -6.71
CA ARG A 386 -9.77 3.70 -7.22
C ARG A 386 -8.62 4.16 -8.12
N ASP A 387 -8.81 5.28 -8.79
CA ASP A 387 -7.74 5.91 -9.57
C ASP A 387 -6.65 6.45 -8.64
N ALA A 388 -5.43 5.92 -8.79
CA ALA A 388 -4.25 6.26 -8.01
C ALA A 388 -3.82 7.73 -8.17
N LYS A 389 -4.29 8.43 -9.21
CA LYS A 389 -4.11 9.87 -9.36
C LYS A 389 -4.68 10.71 -8.21
N ASN A 390 -5.62 10.14 -7.44
CA ASN A 390 -6.21 10.79 -6.28
C ASN A 390 -5.59 10.29 -4.95
N PHE A 391 -4.34 9.82 -4.99
CA PHE A 391 -3.63 9.31 -3.82
C PHE A 391 -2.22 9.89 -3.79
N ALA A 392 -1.74 10.28 -2.61
CA ALA A 392 -0.37 10.76 -2.42
C ALA A 392 0.41 9.78 -1.54
N PRO A 393 1.71 9.55 -1.83
CA PRO A 393 2.50 10.21 -2.88
C PRO A 393 2.39 9.57 -4.27
N ALA A 394 1.65 8.48 -4.46
CA ALA A 394 1.61 7.74 -5.73
C ALA A 394 1.17 8.54 -6.97
N GLY A 395 0.25 9.48 -6.79
CA GLY A 395 -0.26 10.35 -7.85
C GLY A 395 0.61 11.58 -8.15
N VAL A 396 1.67 11.80 -7.37
CA VAL A 396 2.56 12.96 -7.49
C VAL A 396 3.48 12.76 -8.72
N PRO A 397 3.51 13.71 -9.67
CA PRO A 397 4.47 13.70 -10.77
C PRO A 397 5.91 13.49 -10.30
N GLY A 398 6.66 12.66 -11.01
CA GLY A 398 8.03 12.29 -10.60
C GLY A 398 8.11 11.03 -9.72
N VAL A 399 6.98 10.44 -9.32
CA VAL A 399 6.94 9.16 -8.58
C VAL A 399 6.63 7.99 -9.52
N ILE A 400 7.34 6.86 -9.33
CA ILE A 400 6.98 5.59 -9.97
C ILE A 400 5.90 4.90 -9.11
N ALA A 401 4.66 4.87 -9.60
CA ALA A 401 3.52 4.31 -8.90
C ALA A 401 3.34 2.81 -9.20
N VAL A 402 3.15 2.01 -8.16
CA VAL A 402 3.13 0.54 -8.28
C VAL A 402 1.77 -0.05 -7.96
N SER A 403 1.15 -0.67 -8.96
CA SER A 403 -0.07 -1.47 -8.80
C SER A 403 0.24 -2.93 -8.44
N ALA A 404 -0.75 -3.63 -7.86
CA ALA A 404 -0.60 -5.01 -7.41
C ALA A 404 -1.27 -6.01 -8.36
N LEU A 405 -0.57 -7.10 -8.65
CA LEU A 405 -1.07 -8.26 -9.38
C LEU A 405 -1.28 -9.47 -8.47
N ASP A 406 -2.23 -10.32 -8.84
CA ASP A 406 -2.43 -11.65 -8.27
C ASP A 406 -1.63 -12.74 -9.01
N GLU A 407 -1.70 -13.98 -8.48
CA GLU A 407 -0.98 -15.15 -8.99
C GLU A 407 -1.33 -15.48 -10.44
N GLU A 408 -2.55 -15.14 -10.88
CA GLU A 408 -3.01 -15.32 -12.25
C GLU A 408 -2.74 -14.10 -13.15
N LEU A 409 -1.93 -13.15 -12.69
CA LEU A 409 -1.57 -11.90 -13.39
C LEU A 409 -2.78 -11.01 -13.74
N ASN A 410 -3.86 -11.09 -12.96
CA ASN A 410 -4.90 -10.07 -12.96
C ASN A 410 -4.50 -8.92 -12.05
N ARG A 411 -5.12 -7.76 -12.24
CA ARG A 411 -5.09 -6.70 -11.22
C ARG A 411 -5.71 -7.26 -9.93
N ALA A 412 -5.00 -7.15 -8.82
CA ALA A 412 -5.56 -7.48 -7.52
C ALA A 412 -6.82 -6.64 -7.28
N VAL A 413 -7.90 -7.26 -6.79
CA VAL A 413 -9.22 -6.61 -6.71
C VAL A 413 -9.18 -5.30 -5.90
N PHE A 414 -8.31 -5.21 -4.90
CA PHE A 414 -8.12 -4.00 -4.09
C PHE A 414 -7.21 -2.96 -4.75
N SER A 415 -6.36 -3.32 -5.71
CA SER A 415 -5.33 -2.42 -6.24
C SER A 415 -5.98 -1.22 -6.90
N ASN A 416 -5.54 -0.02 -6.55
CA ASN A 416 -5.85 1.17 -7.31
C ASN A 416 -5.33 1.05 -8.75
N HIS A 417 -6.00 1.72 -9.68
CA HIS A 417 -5.67 1.77 -11.11
C HIS A 417 -4.66 2.89 -11.35
N ILE A 418 -3.68 2.65 -12.21
CA ILE A 418 -2.65 3.64 -12.58
C ILE A 418 -2.87 4.24 -13.98
N THR A 419 -4.05 4.03 -14.58
CA THR A 419 -4.40 4.43 -15.95
C THR A 419 -4.13 5.91 -16.26
N ASN A 420 -4.28 6.78 -15.27
CA ASN A 420 -4.14 8.23 -15.42
C ASN A 420 -2.81 8.79 -14.90
N LEU A 421 -1.83 7.92 -14.67
CA LEU A 421 -0.48 8.27 -14.24
C LEU A 421 0.52 8.12 -15.38
N GLU A 422 1.51 9.01 -15.43
CA GLU A 422 2.58 8.97 -16.42
C GLU A 422 3.56 7.81 -16.16
N MET A 423 3.86 7.55 -14.89
CA MET A 423 4.85 6.56 -14.46
C MET A 423 4.23 5.43 -13.63
N GLY A 424 3.26 4.72 -14.22
CA GLY A 424 2.64 3.54 -13.60
C GLY A 424 3.29 2.22 -14.05
N ILE A 425 3.53 1.31 -13.09
CA ILE A 425 4.07 -0.04 -13.30
C ILE A 425 3.36 -1.05 -12.39
N ALA A 426 3.51 -2.35 -12.66
CA ALA A 426 2.90 -3.42 -11.87
C ALA A 426 3.94 -4.38 -11.29
N ALA A 427 3.65 -4.93 -10.12
CA ALA A 427 4.40 -6.01 -9.50
C ALA A 427 3.48 -6.96 -8.70
N PRO A 428 3.94 -8.16 -8.33
CA PRO A 428 3.19 -9.08 -7.47
C PRO A 428 2.80 -8.46 -6.13
N GLY A 429 1.53 -8.53 -5.75
CA GLY A 429 1.02 -7.92 -4.50
C GLY A 429 -0.02 -8.74 -3.74
N VAL A 430 -0.27 -9.99 -4.13
CA VAL A 430 -1.20 -10.91 -3.43
C VAL A 430 -0.44 -12.13 -2.94
N ASN A 431 -0.71 -12.57 -1.71
CA ASN A 431 -0.08 -13.71 -1.05
C ASN A 431 1.46 -13.63 -1.03
N ILE A 432 2.01 -12.44 -0.77
CA ILE A 432 3.46 -12.18 -0.85
C ILE A 432 4.13 -12.58 0.47
N TYR A 433 4.94 -13.63 0.41
CA TYR A 433 5.73 -14.14 1.53
C TYR A 433 7.03 -13.33 1.71
N SER A 434 7.30 -12.86 2.92
CA SER A 434 8.52 -12.12 3.26
C SER A 434 8.77 -12.15 4.78
N THR A 435 9.86 -11.52 5.21
CA THR A 435 10.30 -11.34 6.59
C THR A 435 9.28 -10.56 7.43
N ILE A 436 9.19 -10.85 8.72
CA ILE A 436 8.50 -10.05 9.74
C ILE A 436 9.35 -10.08 11.02
N PRO A 437 9.13 -9.15 11.97
CA PRO A 437 10.01 -9.02 13.13
C PRO A 437 10.18 -10.30 13.96
N ASN A 438 11.36 -10.41 14.57
CA ASN A 438 11.82 -11.51 15.42
C ASN A 438 12.16 -12.79 14.64
N GLY A 439 12.82 -12.66 13.47
CA GLY A 439 13.29 -13.81 12.69
C GLY A 439 12.14 -14.69 12.15
N ARG A 440 11.02 -14.08 11.79
CA ARG A 440 9.80 -14.78 11.36
C ARG A 440 9.45 -14.36 9.94
N TYR A 441 8.52 -15.09 9.35
CA TYR A 441 8.06 -14.86 7.98
C TYR A 441 6.54 -14.94 7.91
N SER A 442 5.93 -14.18 7.01
CA SER A 442 4.49 -14.19 6.79
C SER A 442 4.10 -13.73 5.40
N SER A 443 2.87 -14.04 5.00
CA SER A 443 2.29 -13.62 3.72
C SER A 443 1.36 -12.44 3.92
N PHE A 444 1.51 -11.38 3.12
CA PHE A 444 0.64 -10.20 3.12
C PHE A 444 0.08 -9.88 1.72
N ASN A 445 -1.04 -9.16 1.71
CA ASN A 445 -1.67 -8.60 0.52
C ASN A 445 -1.53 -7.07 0.51
N GLY A 446 -1.22 -6.49 -0.64
CA GLY A 446 -1.25 -5.04 -0.81
C GLY A 446 -0.36 -4.54 -1.95
N THR A 447 -0.68 -3.35 -2.47
CA THR A 447 0.26 -2.56 -3.29
C THR A 447 1.55 -2.23 -2.53
N SER A 448 1.48 -2.21 -1.19
CA SER A 448 2.62 -2.15 -0.28
C SER A 448 3.62 -3.30 -0.43
N MET A 449 3.19 -4.49 -0.89
CA MET A 449 4.07 -5.62 -1.16
C MET A 449 4.60 -5.61 -2.60
N ALA A 450 3.84 -5.03 -3.53
CA ALA A 450 4.27 -4.84 -4.92
C ALA A 450 5.39 -3.79 -5.04
N THR A 451 5.26 -2.69 -4.29
CA THR A 451 6.20 -1.55 -4.27
C THR A 451 7.66 -1.96 -4.04
N PRO A 452 8.01 -2.74 -2.99
CA PRO A 452 9.39 -3.10 -2.70
C PRO A 452 10.03 -4.03 -3.74
N TYR A 453 9.25 -4.79 -4.51
CA TYR A 453 9.81 -5.51 -5.67
C TYR A 453 10.35 -4.51 -6.69
N VAL A 454 9.58 -3.48 -7.04
CA VAL A 454 10.02 -2.44 -7.96
C VAL A 454 11.22 -1.69 -7.40
N SER A 455 11.19 -1.33 -6.11
CA SER A 455 12.31 -0.65 -5.43
C SER A 455 13.59 -1.50 -5.44
N GLY A 456 13.48 -2.81 -5.17
CA GLY A 456 14.60 -3.75 -5.23
C GLY A 456 15.20 -3.87 -6.63
N LEU A 457 14.35 -3.90 -7.67
CA LEU A 457 14.83 -3.93 -9.06
C LEU A 457 15.52 -2.63 -9.45
N ILE A 458 14.95 -1.47 -9.09
CA ILE A 458 15.58 -0.18 -9.36
C ILE A 458 16.91 -0.08 -8.59
N GLY A 459 16.98 -0.57 -7.36
CA GLY A 459 18.24 -0.65 -6.60
C GLY A 459 19.30 -1.48 -7.31
N LEU A 460 18.92 -2.67 -7.81
CA LEU A 460 19.80 -3.49 -8.64
C LEU A 460 20.29 -2.74 -9.89
N LEU A 461 19.40 -2.04 -10.60
CA LEU A 461 19.78 -1.25 -11.78
C LEU A 461 20.70 -0.06 -11.41
N LYS A 462 20.41 0.68 -10.33
CA LYS A 462 21.25 1.78 -9.82
C LYS A 462 22.63 1.31 -9.37
N SER A 463 22.75 0.07 -8.88
CA SER A 463 24.05 -0.50 -8.52
C SER A 463 24.95 -0.70 -9.75
N LEU A 464 24.35 -0.96 -10.93
CA LEU A 464 25.03 -1.10 -12.22
C LEU A 464 25.22 0.25 -12.92
N ASP A 465 24.26 1.16 -12.76
CA ASP A 465 24.30 2.52 -13.29
C ASP A 465 23.91 3.59 -12.25
N PRO A 466 24.89 4.08 -11.46
CA PRO A 466 24.68 5.06 -10.40
C PRO A 466 24.03 6.37 -10.82
N ASP A 467 24.24 6.78 -12.07
CA ASP A 467 23.78 8.07 -12.60
C ASP A 467 22.37 7.97 -13.22
N MET A 468 21.76 6.77 -13.22
CA MET A 468 20.42 6.56 -13.73
C MET A 468 19.40 7.41 -12.97
N ASP A 469 18.64 8.21 -13.73
CA ASP A 469 17.56 9.04 -13.23
C ASP A 469 16.20 8.32 -13.24
N THR A 470 15.19 8.94 -12.61
CA THR A 470 13.83 8.39 -12.47
C THR A 470 13.17 8.11 -13.82
N GLN A 471 13.38 8.99 -14.81
CA GLN A 471 12.74 8.86 -16.11
C GLN A 471 13.32 7.69 -16.91
N THR A 472 14.64 7.52 -16.87
CA THR A 472 15.37 6.41 -17.48
C THR A 472 15.01 5.10 -16.81
N ALA A 473 14.97 5.06 -15.47
CA ALA A 473 14.55 3.88 -14.72
C ALA A 473 13.13 3.45 -15.11
N TYR A 474 12.16 4.37 -15.13
CA TYR A 474 10.81 4.08 -15.57
C TYR A 474 10.77 3.55 -17.02
N GLN A 475 11.51 4.16 -17.94
CA GLN A 475 11.55 3.71 -19.33
C GLN A 475 12.13 2.31 -19.49
N ILE A 476 13.17 1.95 -18.72
CA ILE A 476 13.74 0.60 -18.71
C ILE A 476 12.67 -0.40 -18.24
N LEU A 477 12.03 -0.13 -17.11
CA LEU A 477 10.97 -1.00 -16.56
C LEU A 477 9.78 -1.13 -17.52
N HIS A 478 9.38 -0.03 -18.15
CA HIS A 478 8.26 0.00 -19.09
C HIS A 478 8.58 -0.78 -20.38
N LYS A 479 9.77 -0.57 -20.97
CA LYS A 479 10.17 -1.24 -22.23
C LYS A 479 10.40 -2.73 -22.04
N SER A 480 10.93 -3.13 -20.89
CA SER A 480 11.27 -4.53 -20.59
C SER A 480 10.11 -5.32 -19.98
N GLY A 481 9.10 -4.63 -19.44
CA GLY A 481 8.01 -5.22 -18.69
C GLY A 481 7.05 -6.09 -19.52
N LYS A 482 6.49 -7.10 -18.86
CA LYS A 482 5.50 -8.05 -19.42
C LYS A 482 4.09 -7.49 -19.34
N GLU A 483 3.24 -7.92 -20.26
CA GLU A 483 1.81 -7.62 -20.16
C GLU A 483 1.14 -8.48 -19.09
N SER A 484 0.30 -7.85 -18.29
CA SER A 484 -0.69 -8.50 -17.41
C SER A 484 -2.06 -8.54 -18.11
N LYS A 485 -3.02 -9.29 -17.54
CA LYS A 485 -4.38 -9.38 -18.10
C LYS A 485 -5.12 -8.04 -18.11
N ASN A 486 -4.72 -7.10 -17.24
CA ASN A 486 -5.31 -5.77 -17.10
C ASN A 486 -4.28 -4.66 -17.33
N THR A 487 -3.30 -4.86 -18.23
CA THR A 487 -2.14 -3.95 -18.42
C THR A 487 -2.50 -2.47 -18.53
N LYS A 488 -3.66 -2.11 -19.12
CA LYS A 488 -4.10 -0.71 -19.19
C LYS A 488 -4.38 -0.08 -17.83
N GLU A 489 -4.86 -0.87 -16.86
CA GLU A 489 -5.19 -0.43 -15.50
C GLU A 489 -4.00 -0.57 -14.54
N THR A 490 -3.09 -1.50 -14.80
CA THR A 490 -1.99 -1.87 -13.89
C THR A 490 -0.62 -1.37 -14.33
N GLY A 491 -0.45 -1.10 -15.62
CA GLY A 491 0.86 -1.00 -16.23
C GLY A 491 1.45 -2.39 -16.52
N ARG A 492 2.70 -2.40 -16.99
CA ARG A 492 3.43 -3.64 -17.28
C ARG A 492 3.97 -4.25 -16.00
N LEU A 493 3.94 -5.58 -15.90
CA LEU A 493 4.63 -6.33 -14.84
C LEU A 493 6.14 -6.14 -15.03
N ILE A 494 6.86 -5.72 -13.99
CA ILE A 494 8.33 -5.64 -14.05
C ILE A 494 8.94 -6.98 -14.43
N PHE A 495 10.01 -6.94 -15.23
CA PHE A 495 10.70 -8.14 -15.67
C PHE A 495 12.22 -8.00 -15.46
N PRO A 496 12.75 -8.45 -14.29
CA PRO A 496 14.11 -8.13 -13.85
C PRO A 496 15.20 -8.49 -14.86
N PHE A 497 15.19 -9.71 -15.41
CA PHE A 497 16.16 -10.15 -16.41
C PHE A 497 16.18 -9.23 -17.65
N ALA A 498 15.01 -8.88 -18.18
CA ALA A 498 14.92 -8.02 -19.36
C ALA A 498 15.30 -6.56 -19.04
N ALA A 499 15.02 -6.10 -17.81
CA ALA A 499 15.40 -4.76 -17.36
C ALA A 499 16.93 -4.59 -17.30
N VAL A 500 17.65 -5.56 -16.73
CA VAL A 500 19.13 -5.52 -16.69
C VAL A 500 19.71 -5.51 -18.11
N LYS A 501 19.19 -6.34 -19.02
CA LYS A 501 19.63 -6.34 -20.42
C LYS A 501 19.35 -5.03 -21.14
N GLU A 502 18.20 -4.41 -20.88
CA GLU A 502 17.84 -3.13 -21.47
C GLU A 502 18.76 -2.01 -20.97
N LEU A 503 19.16 -2.03 -19.69
CA LEU A 503 20.17 -1.11 -19.17
C LEU A 503 21.51 -1.26 -19.90
N GLU A 504 22.04 -2.48 -20.02
CA GLU A 504 23.30 -2.73 -20.73
C GLU A 504 23.25 -2.26 -22.18
N ARG A 505 22.11 -2.50 -22.87
CA ARG A 505 21.90 -2.03 -24.25
C ARG A 505 21.98 -0.51 -24.38
N GLN A 506 21.43 0.23 -23.41
CA GLN A 506 21.48 1.70 -23.40
C GLN A 506 22.90 2.21 -23.10
N THR A 507 23.63 1.56 -22.20
CA THR A 507 25.04 1.94 -21.92
C THR A 507 25.98 1.70 -23.10
N GLN A 508 25.70 0.70 -23.95
CA GLN A 508 26.50 0.38 -25.14
C GLN A 508 26.18 1.29 -26.35
N ASN A 509 25.00 1.91 -26.38
CA ASN A 509 24.57 2.85 -27.42
C ASN A 509 23.91 4.08 -26.78
N PRO A 510 24.70 4.98 -26.15
CA PRO A 510 24.17 6.23 -25.63
C PRO A 510 23.58 7.05 -26.80
N LEU A 511 22.33 7.48 -26.65
CA LEU A 511 21.57 8.24 -27.65
C LEU A 511 22.20 9.61 -27.94
#